data_AF-R7CG30-F1
#
_entry.id   AF-R7CG30-F1
#
_cell.length_a   1.000
_cell.length_b   1.000
_cell.length_c   1.000
_cell.angle_alpha   90.00
_cell.angle_beta   90.00
_cell.angle_gamma   90.00
#
_symmetry.space_group_name_H-M   'P 1'
#
loop_
_entity.id
_entity.type
_entity.pdbx_description
1 polymer ?
#
loop_
_entity_poly.entity_id
_entity_poly.type
_entity_poly.pdbx_seq_one_letter_code
_entity_poly.pdbx_strand_id
1 'polypeptide(L)'
;MFPEDLEVLDNKVYLRDYSGCHHRVGVVYRRLSDEYLDPFAFNPDSVIGVPGILGAYRAGNVAIVNALGNGVADDKAVYYFVPRMVEYYLNEKPILQNAPTYMPLFEKDRKEVLSRLGELVIKDVAEAGGYGVVFGSSLDKMQREELADRIKADPRRFIAQEVIHFRDIDVIDEKTGEVSPRKCDLRAFVLTGQNTHVWYSGLTRYSSVPGEMIVNSSQGGGFKDTWVLASDEFQQKAALTRERVRTEIGRKNYRSLAHVTASKAENLFWLGRYTERVFTTLSAFFPFYDRVMDTAIDAFRPFARALDLPEDFEDFDAFIQNFLYDKTNRDSVRSAIISAFYNAVILRPELGSRLLQYIELALSAIADAAHHANAAEDVYDLRDITDDMLAFWGGVENSSVEPTMKSFLFLGKYLERIDLYTRFGFSDEVLRPPMRKLTTYVRSLDDLPLPQCFADSSHWLIGKLPCRGYEKRAEELAELISDFDDRVVAFDPDAGFLLNSMDMDAARP
;
A
#
# COMPACT_ATOMS: atom_id res chain seq x y z
N MET A 1 -1.20 6.89 8.45
CA MET A 1 -0.89 8.27 8.89
C MET A 1 -0.10 8.88 7.77
N PHE A 2 -0.63 9.94 7.22
CA PHE A 2 -0.07 10.65 6.10
C PHE A 2 0.79 11.81 6.59
N PRO A 3 1.75 12.27 5.78
CA PRO A 3 2.51 13.48 6.08
C PRO A 3 1.60 14.69 6.32
N GLU A 4 0.51 14.83 5.55
CA GLU A 4 -0.48 15.91 5.69
C GLU A 4 -1.29 15.86 7.01
N ASP A 5 -1.33 14.70 7.68
CA ASP A 5 -1.94 14.60 9.02
C ASP A 5 -1.04 15.25 10.10
N LEU A 6 0.22 15.53 9.77
CA LEU A 6 1.23 16.05 10.68
C LEU A 6 1.48 17.53 10.43
N GLU A 7 1.49 18.30 11.51
CA GLU A 7 1.75 19.74 11.50
C GLU A 7 2.90 20.07 12.45
N VAL A 8 3.72 21.06 12.10
CA VAL A 8 4.80 21.57 12.95
C VAL A 8 4.42 22.95 13.47
N LEU A 9 4.20 23.04 14.79
CA LEU A 9 3.89 24.28 15.49
C LEU A 9 4.93 24.51 16.58
N ASP A 10 5.55 25.69 16.61
CA ASP A 10 6.60 26.06 17.58
C ASP A 10 7.70 24.99 17.75
N ASN A 11 8.20 24.48 16.61
CA ASN A 11 9.18 23.37 16.54
C ASN A 11 8.73 22.08 17.24
N LYS A 12 7.44 21.82 17.37
CA LYS A 12 6.88 20.55 17.87
C LYS A 12 5.98 19.95 16.81
N VAL A 13 6.01 18.63 16.69
CA VAL A 13 5.20 17.89 15.73
C VAL A 13 3.89 17.49 16.41
N TYR A 14 2.78 17.71 15.71
CA TYR A 14 1.45 17.34 16.14
C TYR A 14 0.76 16.53 15.05
N LEU A 15 -0.01 15.54 15.46
CA LEU A 15 -1.02 14.90 14.62
C LEU A 15 -2.30 15.71 14.78
N ARG A 16 -2.83 16.24 13.69
CA ARG A 16 -4.14 16.88 13.70
C ARG A 16 -5.19 15.79 13.51
N ASP A 17 -6.00 15.58 14.54
CA ASP A 17 -7.15 14.71 14.40
C ASP A 17 -8.29 15.40 13.65
N TYR A 18 -9.30 14.60 13.39
CA TYR A 18 -10.43 15.01 12.60
C TYR A 18 -11.32 16.07 13.27
N SER A 19 -11.32 16.13 14.60
CA SER A 19 -11.98 17.20 15.36
C SER A 19 -11.20 18.52 15.37
N GLY A 20 -10.01 18.55 14.74
CA GLY A 20 -9.08 19.67 14.78
C GLY A 20 -8.21 19.69 16.04
N CYS A 21 -8.25 18.66 16.89
CA CYS A 21 -7.40 18.59 18.06
C CYS A 21 -5.98 18.18 17.68
N HIS A 22 -4.99 18.88 18.23
CA HIS A 22 -3.57 18.57 18.06
C HIS A 22 -3.08 17.57 19.11
N HIS A 23 -2.59 16.43 18.64
CA HIS A 23 -1.98 15.39 19.47
C HIS A 23 -0.49 15.40 19.32
N ARG A 24 0.25 15.65 20.40
CA ARG A 24 1.71 15.79 20.32
C ARG A 24 2.37 14.48 19.90
N VAL A 25 3.19 14.54 18.85
CA VAL A 25 3.97 13.40 18.33
C VAL A 25 5.39 13.48 18.86
N GLY A 26 5.78 12.46 19.65
CA GLY A 26 7.14 12.36 20.19
C GLY A 26 8.12 11.62 19.28
N VAL A 27 7.62 10.71 18.43
CA VAL A 27 8.46 9.85 17.58
C VAL A 27 7.76 9.62 16.24
N VAL A 28 8.51 9.77 15.15
CA VAL A 28 8.08 9.46 13.77
C VAL A 28 8.93 8.31 13.25
N TYR A 29 8.31 7.16 12.99
CA TYR A 29 8.92 6.09 12.20
C TYR A 29 8.66 6.35 10.71
N ARG A 30 9.69 6.79 9.98
CA ARG A 30 9.58 7.17 8.58
C ARG A 30 9.85 6.00 7.64
N ARG A 31 9.14 6.01 6.52
CA ARG A 31 9.35 5.11 5.37
C ARG A 31 9.69 5.90 4.09
N LEU A 32 10.17 7.12 4.27
CA LEU A 32 10.55 8.07 3.23
C LEU A 32 12.05 8.30 3.27
N SER A 33 12.67 8.50 2.10
CA SER A 33 14.06 8.94 1.97
C SER A 33 14.24 10.35 2.55
N ASP A 34 15.46 10.68 2.96
CA ASP A 34 15.80 11.96 3.61
C ASP A 34 15.38 13.15 2.76
N GLU A 35 15.64 13.08 1.46
CA GLU A 35 15.41 14.16 0.49
C GLU A 35 13.94 14.60 0.37
N TYR A 36 12.99 13.72 0.74
CA TYR A 36 11.56 14.01 0.69
C TYR A 36 10.95 14.24 2.07
N LEU A 37 11.74 14.30 3.14
CA LEU A 37 11.19 14.37 4.50
C LEU A 37 10.73 15.77 4.90
N ASP A 38 11.45 16.80 4.49
CA ASP A 38 11.16 18.21 4.83
C ASP A 38 11.45 19.11 3.62
N PRO A 39 10.42 19.66 2.95
CA PRO A 39 10.60 20.51 1.79
C PRO A 39 11.35 21.81 2.09
N PHE A 40 11.35 22.28 3.34
CA PHE A 40 12.09 23.50 3.71
C PHE A 40 13.60 23.27 3.84
N ALA A 41 14.04 22.01 3.96
CA ALA A 41 15.45 21.67 4.17
C ALA A 41 16.08 20.89 3.03
N PHE A 42 15.28 20.13 2.28
CA PHE A 42 15.76 19.21 1.24
C PHE A 42 15.16 19.55 -0.13
N ASN A 43 14.32 18.69 -0.69
CA ASN A 43 13.66 18.92 -1.97
C ASN A 43 12.42 19.81 -1.78
N PRO A 44 12.43 21.08 -2.26
CA PRO A 44 11.30 21.99 -2.12
C PRO A 44 10.04 21.53 -2.88
N ASP A 45 10.19 20.67 -3.89
CA ASP A 45 9.08 20.10 -4.66
C ASP A 45 8.48 18.85 -4.00
N SER A 46 8.97 18.46 -2.81
CA SER A 46 8.46 17.29 -2.12
C SER A 46 7.04 17.51 -1.61
N VAL A 47 6.12 16.67 -2.08
CA VAL A 47 4.71 16.62 -1.63
C VAL A 47 4.43 15.50 -0.61
N ILE A 48 5.45 14.77 -0.16
CA ILE A 48 5.34 13.67 0.83
C ILE A 48 6.05 13.97 2.14
N GLY A 49 6.63 15.15 2.28
CA GLY A 49 7.32 15.56 3.50
C GLY A 49 6.39 16.18 4.53
N VAL A 50 6.93 16.43 5.72
CA VAL A 50 6.28 17.23 6.76
C VAL A 50 7.06 18.54 6.88
N PRO A 51 6.53 19.68 6.40
CA PRO A 51 7.24 20.95 6.43
C PRO A 51 7.72 21.33 7.84
N GLY A 52 9.01 21.63 7.98
CA GLY A 52 9.61 22.07 9.24
C GLY A 52 9.92 20.95 10.25
N ILE A 53 9.68 19.68 9.91
CA ILE A 53 9.96 18.55 10.81
C ILE A 53 11.45 18.45 11.15
N LEU A 54 12.35 18.88 10.27
CA LEU A 54 13.78 18.93 10.58
C LEU A 54 14.08 19.97 11.66
N GLY A 55 13.39 21.12 11.64
CA GLY A 55 13.47 22.13 12.69
C GLY A 55 13.07 21.57 14.05
N ALA A 56 11.94 20.85 14.08
CA ALA A 56 11.46 20.17 15.29
C ALA A 56 12.43 19.08 15.78
N TYR A 57 13.01 18.30 14.87
CA TYR A 57 13.99 17.27 15.20
C TYR A 57 15.28 17.88 15.78
N ARG A 58 15.82 18.93 15.15
CA ARG A 58 17.01 19.66 15.62
C ARG A 58 16.80 20.34 16.97
N ALA A 59 15.57 20.78 17.25
CA ALA A 59 15.19 21.33 18.56
C ALA A 59 15.02 20.25 19.65
N GLY A 60 15.13 18.96 19.31
CA GLY A 60 14.97 17.85 20.26
C GLY A 60 13.52 17.56 20.65
N ASN A 61 12.54 18.04 19.88
CA ASN A 61 11.11 17.93 20.21
C ASN A 61 10.43 16.70 19.60
N VAL A 62 11.08 16.01 18.66
CA VAL A 62 10.62 14.77 18.02
C VAL A 62 11.82 13.89 17.72
N ALA A 63 11.67 12.56 17.83
CA ALA A 63 12.65 11.60 17.34
C ALA A 63 12.23 11.08 15.95
N ILE A 64 13.18 10.94 15.03
CA ILE A 64 12.94 10.39 13.68
C ILE A 64 13.67 9.05 13.56
N VAL A 65 12.94 8.01 13.16
CA VAL A 65 13.45 6.64 13.04
C VAL A 65 13.21 6.12 11.62
N ASN A 66 14.22 5.69 10.87
CA ASN A 66 15.64 5.81 11.16
C ASN A 66 16.10 7.28 11.12
N ALA A 67 17.15 7.60 11.87
CA ALA A 67 17.73 8.93 11.90
C ALA A 67 18.14 9.41 10.50
N LEU A 68 18.11 10.73 10.30
CA LEU A 68 18.62 11.37 9.08
C LEU A 68 20.13 11.12 8.93
N GLY A 69 20.58 10.99 7.69
CA GLY A 69 21.99 10.76 7.34
C GLY A 69 22.48 9.33 7.58
N ASN A 70 21.62 8.41 8.03
CA ASN A 70 22.01 7.02 8.27
C ASN A 70 22.50 6.30 7.00
N GLY A 71 22.12 6.77 5.81
CA GLY A 71 22.57 6.26 4.52
C GLY A 71 24.09 6.28 4.33
N VAL A 72 24.81 7.18 5.01
CA VAL A 72 26.28 7.20 4.99
C VAL A 72 26.86 5.89 5.55
N ALA A 73 26.21 5.26 6.53
CA ALA A 73 26.71 4.03 7.13
C ALA A 73 26.52 2.79 6.25
N ASP A 74 25.53 2.81 5.34
CA ASP A 74 25.22 1.71 4.40
C ASP A 74 25.80 1.97 2.99
N ASP A 75 26.59 3.04 2.84
CA ASP A 75 27.26 3.36 1.59
C ASP A 75 28.25 2.24 1.20
N LYS A 76 28.29 1.90 -0.09
CA LYS A 76 29.14 0.81 -0.60
C LYS A 76 30.62 1.02 -0.33
N ALA A 77 31.11 2.27 -0.31
CA ALA A 77 32.48 2.56 0.06
C ALA A 77 32.73 2.40 1.56
N VAL A 78 31.73 2.72 2.39
CA VAL A 78 31.83 2.55 3.86
C VAL A 78 31.87 1.07 4.26
N TYR A 79 31.22 0.19 3.49
CA TYR A 79 31.28 -1.28 3.69
C TYR A 79 32.72 -1.81 3.83
N TYR A 80 33.68 -1.26 3.08
CA TYR A 80 35.11 -1.64 3.16
C TYR A 80 35.70 -1.46 4.57
N PHE A 81 35.22 -0.44 5.30
CA PHE A 81 35.77 -0.07 6.60
C PHE A 81 35.07 -0.74 7.79
N VAL A 82 33.92 -1.39 7.59
CA VAL A 82 33.10 -1.97 8.68
C VAL A 82 33.90 -2.90 9.62
N PRO A 83 34.75 -3.83 9.13
CA PRO A 83 35.56 -4.66 10.02
C PRO A 83 36.47 -3.83 10.95
N ARG A 84 37.09 -2.77 10.42
CA ARG A 84 37.94 -1.86 11.19
C ARG A 84 37.13 -0.97 12.12
N MET A 85 35.89 -0.62 11.77
CA MET A 85 34.98 0.10 12.66
C MET A 85 34.63 -0.75 13.88
N VAL A 86 34.36 -2.05 13.71
CA VAL A 86 34.14 -2.98 14.83
C VAL A 86 35.36 -3.02 15.76
N GLU A 87 36.56 -3.19 15.19
CA GLU A 87 37.81 -3.17 15.96
C GLU A 87 38.03 -1.84 16.68
N TYR A 88 37.79 -0.71 16.01
CA TYR A 88 38.05 0.62 16.56
C TYR A 88 37.04 1.02 17.65
N TYR A 89 35.74 0.82 17.41
CA TYR A 89 34.69 1.28 18.33
C TYR A 89 34.36 0.27 19.44
N LEU A 90 34.46 -1.03 19.16
CA LEU A 90 34.09 -2.08 20.11
C LEU A 90 35.32 -2.77 20.73
N ASN A 91 36.51 -2.58 20.15
CA ASN A 91 37.73 -3.30 20.54
C ASN A 91 37.55 -4.83 20.47
N GLU A 92 36.75 -5.28 19.50
CA GLU A 92 36.41 -6.67 19.26
C GLU A 92 36.80 -7.09 17.84
N LYS A 93 36.93 -8.40 17.61
CA LYS A 93 37.07 -8.93 16.25
C LYS A 93 35.69 -9.15 15.64
N PRO A 94 35.45 -8.76 14.37
CA PRO A 94 34.20 -9.06 13.68
C PRO A 94 33.86 -10.56 13.72
N ILE A 95 32.68 -10.88 14.26
CA ILE A 95 32.17 -12.27 14.29
C ILE A 95 31.74 -12.69 12.88
N LEU A 96 31.01 -11.82 12.19
CA LEU A 96 30.63 -12.01 10.80
C LEU A 96 31.65 -11.31 9.89
N GLN A 97 32.10 -12.02 8.87
CA GLN A 97 33.08 -11.51 7.93
C GLN A 97 32.38 -10.84 6.74
N ASN A 98 32.93 -9.69 6.32
CA ASN A 98 32.54 -9.10 5.05
C ASN A 98 33.05 -9.96 3.89
N ALA A 99 32.37 -9.87 2.74
CA ALA A 99 32.95 -10.31 1.49
C ALA A 99 34.27 -9.55 1.28
N PRO A 100 35.39 -10.20 0.90
CA PRO A 100 36.62 -9.50 0.63
C PRO A 100 36.37 -8.42 -0.43
N THR A 101 36.63 -7.18 -0.04
CA THR A 101 36.28 -5.98 -0.79
C THR A 101 37.54 -5.16 -1.02
N TYR A 102 37.70 -4.65 -2.22
CA TYR A 102 38.80 -3.82 -2.67
C TYR A 102 38.25 -2.44 -3.05
N MET A 103 38.94 -1.38 -2.63
CA MET A 103 38.56 -0.02 -2.96
C MET A 103 39.62 0.62 -3.88
N PRO A 104 39.38 0.73 -5.21
CA PRO A 104 40.32 1.30 -6.19
C PRO A 104 40.81 2.71 -5.87
N LEU A 105 40.16 3.43 -4.96
CA LEU A 105 40.68 4.67 -4.37
C LEU A 105 42.10 4.47 -3.80
N PHE A 106 42.36 3.34 -3.14
CA PHE A 106 43.69 2.98 -2.64
C PHE A 106 44.50 2.31 -3.75
N GLU A 107 45.75 2.76 -3.94
CA GLU A 107 46.61 2.29 -5.04
C GLU A 107 46.85 0.78 -5.02
N LYS A 108 47.04 0.19 -3.83
CA LYS A 108 47.25 -1.25 -3.66
C LYS A 108 46.05 -2.03 -4.19
N ASP A 109 44.86 -1.66 -3.72
CA ASP A 109 43.60 -2.30 -4.11
C ASP A 109 43.31 -2.08 -5.60
N ARG A 110 43.61 -0.90 -6.14
CA ARG A 110 43.47 -0.63 -7.57
C ARG A 110 44.31 -1.54 -8.43
N LYS A 111 45.58 -1.79 -8.05
CA LYS A 111 46.45 -2.73 -8.77
C LYS A 111 45.87 -4.14 -8.76
N GLU A 112 45.38 -4.58 -7.61
CA GLU A 112 44.72 -5.88 -7.48
C GLU A 112 43.50 -5.98 -8.40
N VAL A 113 42.59 -5.01 -8.33
CA VAL A 113 41.36 -4.96 -9.12
C VAL A 113 41.63 -4.95 -10.62
N LEU A 114 42.57 -4.12 -11.09
CA LEU A 114 42.89 -4.05 -12.51
C LEU A 114 43.57 -5.32 -13.02
N SER A 115 44.35 -6.01 -12.17
CA SER A 115 45.02 -7.27 -12.55
C SER A 115 44.06 -8.45 -12.63
N ARG A 116 42.98 -8.44 -11.83
CA ARG A 116 41.99 -9.52 -11.71
C ARG A 116 40.59 -9.09 -12.12
N LEU A 117 40.48 -8.09 -13.00
CA LEU A 117 39.18 -7.49 -13.33
C LEU A 117 38.18 -8.51 -13.89
N GLY A 118 38.66 -9.58 -14.55
CA GLY A 118 37.83 -10.66 -15.08
C GLY A 118 37.30 -11.66 -14.04
N GLU A 119 37.75 -11.58 -12.79
CA GLU A 119 37.38 -12.51 -11.70
C GLU A 119 36.47 -11.87 -10.65
N LEU A 120 36.46 -10.53 -10.58
CA LEU A 120 35.80 -9.77 -9.53
C LEU A 120 34.40 -9.30 -9.93
N VAL A 121 33.59 -8.97 -8.92
CA VAL A 121 32.33 -8.24 -9.09
C VAL A 121 32.59 -6.76 -8.87
N ILE A 122 32.37 -5.94 -9.89
CA ILE A 122 32.56 -4.48 -9.83
C ILE A 122 31.20 -3.82 -9.57
N LYS A 123 31.15 -2.90 -8.62
CA LYS A 123 29.93 -2.17 -8.26
C LYS A 123 30.17 -0.67 -8.28
N ASP A 124 29.27 0.06 -8.92
CA ASP A 124 29.20 1.51 -8.80
C ASP A 124 28.70 1.89 -7.39
N VAL A 125 29.36 2.82 -6.72
CA VAL A 125 29.01 3.28 -5.37
C VAL A 125 27.69 4.03 -5.37
N ALA A 126 27.39 4.82 -6.41
CA ALA A 126 26.25 5.74 -6.45
C ALA A 126 24.90 5.05 -6.74
N GLU A 127 24.89 3.84 -7.29
CA GLU A 127 23.65 3.15 -7.66
C GLU A 127 23.09 2.31 -6.50
N ALA A 128 21.80 1.95 -6.51
CA ALA A 128 21.17 1.13 -5.47
C ALA A 128 20.51 -0.14 -6.07
N GLY A 129 20.20 -1.13 -5.21
CA GLY A 129 19.33 -2.25 -5.61
C GLY A 129 19.87 -3.23 -6.65
N GLY A 130 21.20 -3.34 -6.81
CA GLY A 130 21.83 -4.27 -7.77
C GLY A 130 22.00 -3.71 -9.18
N TYR A 131 21.49 -2.52 -9.46
CA TYR A 131 21.88 -1.74 -10.64
C TYR A 131 23.38 -1.38 -10.52
N GLY A 132 24.09 -1.45 -11.65
CA GLY A 132 25.52 -1.11 -11.70
C GLY A 132 26.46 -2.19 -11.16
N VAL A 133 25.97 -3.42 -10.98
CA VAL A 133 26.77 -4.59 -10.62
C VAL A 133 27.22 -5.30 -11.91
N VAL A 134 28.52 -5.40 -12.12
CA VAL A 134 29.11 -6.03 -13.30
C VAL A 134 29.99 -7.19 -12.87
N PHE A 135 29.70 -8.39 -13.39
CA PHE A 135 30.58 -9.54 -13.23
C PHE A 135 31.72 -9.43 -14.24
N GLY A 136 32.95 -9.33 -13.77
CA GLY A 136 34.12 -9.27 -14.65
C GLY A 136 34.20 -10.45 -15.64
N SER A 137 33.72 -11.62 -15.20
CA SER A 137 33.70 -12.85 -15.97
C SER A 137 32.75 -12.80 -17.17
N SER A 138 31.70 -11.98 -17.13
CA SER A 138 30.75 -11.82 -18.24
C SER A 138 31.20 -10.80 -19.28
N LEU A 139 32.24 -10.02 -19.01
CA LEU A 139 32.77 -9.02 -19.93
C LEU A 139 33.78 -9.63 -20.91
N ASP A 140 33.74 -9.19 -22.16
CA ASP A 140 34.80 -9.46 -23.13
C ASP A 140 36.06 -8.60 -22.85
N LYS A 141 37.12 -8.81 -23.64
CA LYS A 141 38.39 -8.11 -23.44
C LYS A 141 38.26 -6.58 -23.60
N MET A 142 37.50 -6.13 -24.60
CA MET A 142 37.33 -4.71 -24.92
C MET A 142 36.55 -4.01 -23.80
N GLN A 143 35.44 -4.63 -23.36
CA GLN A 143 34.62 -4.14 -22.27
C GLN A 143 35.38 -4.09 -20.93
N ARG A 144 36.28 -5.04 -20.68
CA ARG A 144 37.18 -5.01 -19.51
C ARG A 144 38.17 -3.85 -19.58
N GLU A 145 38.74 -3.56 -20.75
CA GLU A 145 39.65 -2.43 -20.94
C GLU A 145 38.91 -1.09 -20.73
N GLU A 146 37.70 -0.94 -21.26
CA GLU A 146 36.86 0.25 -21.03
C GLU A 146 36.50 0.43 -19.55
N LEU A 147 36.14 -0.66 -18.85
CA LEU A 147 35.87 -0.60 -17.41
C LEU A 147 37.14 -0.27 -16.61
N ALA A 148 38.29 -0.83 -16.99
CA ALA A 148 39.57 -0.49 -16.37
C ALA A 148 39.90 1.00 -16.51
N ASP A 149 39.67 1.58 -17.68
CA ASP A 149 39.92 3.01 -17.90
C ASP A 149 38.95 3.91 -17.13
N ARG A 150 37.67 3.51 -17.03
CA ARG A 150 36.70 4.19 -16.13
C ARG A 150 37.14 4.14 -14.67
N ILE A 151 37.61 2.98 -14.18
CA ILE A 151 38.11 2.84 -12.81
C ILE A 151 39.36 3.70 -12.57
N LYS A 152 40.25 3.83 -13.56
CA LYS A 152 41.43 4.72 -13.44
C LYS A 152 41.04 6.19 -13.43
N ALA A 153 40.04 6.57 -14.22
CA ALA A 153 39.57 7.95 -14.33
C ALA A 153 38.85 8.41 -13.06
N ASP A 154 38.01 7.56 -12.47
CA ASP A 154 37.29 7.86 -11.22
C ASP A 154 37.33 6.65 -10.26
N PRO A 155 38.45 6.45 -9.55
CA PRO A 155 38.62 5.27 -8.69
C PRO A 155 37.73 5.29 -7.44
N ARG A 156 37.19 6.45 -7.04
CA ARG A 156 36.31 6.57 -5.87
C ARG A 156 34.91 6.02 -6.17
N ARG A 157 34.48 6.10 -7.43
CA ARG A 157 33.15 5.67 -7.88
C ARG A 157 32.92 4.16 -7.80
N PHE A 158 33.97 3.36 -7.70
CA PHE A 158 33.86 1.90 -7.77
C PHE A 158 34.31 1.22 -6.48
N ILE A 159 33.70 0.08 -6.20
CA ILE A 159 34.26 -0.97 -5.34
C ILE A 159 34.32 -2.29 -6.12
N ALA A 160 35.22 -3.17 -5.71
CA ALA A 160 35.29 -4.53 -6.25
C ALA A 160 35.19 -5.55 -5.13
N GLN A 161 34.52 -6.68 -5.37
CA GLN A 161 34.35 -7.74 -4.38
C GLN A 161 34.65 -9.09 -4.99
N GLU A 162 35.14 -10.01 -4.16
CA GLU A 162 35.21 -11.43 -4.52
C GLU A 162 33.80 -11.98 -4.75
N VAL A 163 33.68 -12.91 -5.71
CA VAL A 163 32.41 -13.60 -5.96
C VAL A 163 32.13 -14.55 -4.78
N ILE A 164 31.07 -14.29 -4.02
CA ILE A 164 30.65 -15.16 -2.93
C ILE A 164 29.66 -16.19 -3.47
N HIS A 165 30.00 -17.47 -3.35
CA HIS A 165 29.10 -18.56 -3.70
C HIS A 165 28.11 -18.82 -2.56
N PHE A 166 26.84 -18.48 -2.79
CA PHE A 166 25.77 -18.77 -1.85
C PHE A 166 25.52 -20.27 -1.74
N ARG A 167 25.04 -20.68 -0.56
CA ARG A 167 24.43 -22.01 -0.39
C ARG A 167 23.14 -22.07 -1.19
N ASP A 168 22.89 -23.24 -1.76
CA ASP A 168 21.62 -23.51 -2.42
C ASP A 168 20.58 -23.98 -1.40
N ILE A 169 19.33 -23.66 -1.68
CA ILE A 169 18.17 -24.23 -1.01
C ILE A 169 17.25 -24.89 -2.03
N ASP A 170 16.51 -25.90 -1.59
CA ASP A 170 15.56 -26.60 -2.43
C ASP A 170 14.29 -25.78 -2.62
N VAL A 171 13.90 -25.56 -3.88
CA VAL A 171 12.68 -24.87 -4.27
C VAL A 171 11.86 -25.80 -5.16
N ILE A 172 10.56 -25.86 -4.88
CA ILE A 172 9.58 -26.59 -5.69
C ILE A 172 9.07 -25.63 -6.75
N ASP A 173 9.15 -26.02 -8.02
CA ASP A 173 8.49 -25.30 -9.11
C ASP A 173 6.99 -25.54 -9.03
N GLU A 174 6.19 -24.47 -8.98
CA GLU A 174 4.73 -24.58 -8.83
C GLU A 174 4.04 -25.22 -10.04
N LYS A 175 4.63 -25.10 -11.24
CA LYS A 175 4.04 -25.63 -12.48
C LYS A 175 4.42 -27.08 -12.71
N THR A 176 5.66 -27.45 -12.43
CA THR A 176 6.16 -28.81 -12.70
C THR A 176 6.14 -29.71 -11.47
N GLY A 177 6.10 -29.14 -10.26
CA GLY A 177 6.25 -29.87 -9.00
C GLY A 177 7.68 -30.36 -8.73
N GLU A 178 8.64 -30.02 -9.59
CA GLU A 178 10.02 -30.49 -9.46
C GLU A 178 10.80 -29.72 -8.41
N VAL A 179 11.58 -30.43 -7.61
CA VAL A 179 12.51 -29.84 -6.65
C VAL A 179 13.81 -29.52 -7.36
N SER A 180 14.29 -28.29 -7.22
CA SER A 180 15.58 -27.91 -7.78
C SER A 180 16.31 -26.88 -6.91
N PRO A 181 17.66 -26.96 -6.83
CA PRO A 181 18.44 -26.07 -5.99
C PRO A 181 18.40 -24.64 -6.55
N ARG A 182 18.30 -23.65 -5.65
CA ARG A 182 18.34 -22.21 -5.95
C ARG A 182 19.28 -21.49 -5.01
N LYS A 183 20.01 -20.51 -5.53
CA LYS A 183 20.85 -19.62 -4.73
C LYS A 183 19.96 -18.79 -3.81
N CYS A 184 20.37 -18.62 -2.56
CA CYS A 184 19.61 -17.82 -1.59
C CYS A 184 20.47 -16.88 -0.75
N ASP A 185 19.83 -15.83 -0.24
CA ASP A 185 20.36 -15.00 0.85
C ASP A 185 19.39 -14.89 2.03
N LEU A 186 19.93 -14.48 3.18
CA LEU A 186 19.19 -14.25 4.40
C LEU A 186 19.31 -12.78 4.78
N ARG A 187 18.16 -12.12 4.95
CA ARG A 187 18.07 -10.79 5.56
C ARG A 187 17.54 -10.89 6.98
N ALA A 188 18.42 -10.64 7.95
CA ALA A 188 18.06 -10.49 9.35
C ALA A 188 17.74 -9.02 9.69
N PHE A 189 16.96 -8.81 10.75
CA PHE A 189 16.56 -7.47 11.20
C PHE A 189 17.12 -7.21 12.61
N VAL A 190 17.91 -6.16 12.75
CA VAL A 190 18.48 -5.71 14.02
C VAL A 190 17.71 -4.50 14.52
N LEU A 191 17.16 -4.59 15.73
CA LEU A 191 16.41 -3.52 16.39
C LEU A 191 17.29 -2.91 17.48
N THR A 192 17.49 -1.59 17.42
CA THR A 192 18.29 -0.86 18.40
C THR A 192 17.41 0.21 19.07
N GLY A 193 17.27 0.10 20.38
CA GLY A 193 16.67 1.11 21.24
C GLY A 193 17.60 1.39 22.42
N GLN A 194 17.12 1.24 23.65
CA GLN A 194 18.01 1.21 24.83
C GLN A 194 18.97 0.01 24.79
N ASN A 195 18.54 -1.09 24.19
CA ASN A 195 19.32 -2.29 23.94
C ASN A 195 19.24 -2.68 22.46
N THR A 196 20.22 -3.45 22.00
CA THR A 196 20.28 -3.98 20.63
C THR A 196 19.92 -5.46 20.62
N HIS A 197 18.98 -5.85 19.76
CA HIS A 197 18.57 -7.23 19.59
C HIS A 197 18.38 -7.59 18.12
N VAL A 198 18.80 -8.79 17.74
CA VAL A 198 18.42 -9.39 16.45
C VAL A 198 17.03 -9.99 16.63
N TRP A 199 16.08 -9.60 15.79
CA TRP A 199 14.73 -10.16 15.85
C TRP A 199 14.76 -11.64 15.48
N TYR A 200 13.95 -12.48 16.13
CA TYR A 200 13.90 -13.93 15.90
C TYR A 200 13.15 -14.30 14.61
N SER A 201 13.48 -13.62 13.52
CA SER A 201 12.91 -13.80 12.18
C SER A 201 13.90 -13.28 11.14
N GLY A 202 13.71 -13.70 9.90
CA GLY A 202 14.44 -13.21 8.75
C GLY A 202 13.62 -13.37 7.48
N LEU A 203 14.06 -12.68 6.43
CA LEU A 203 13.54 -12.84 5.09
C LEU A 203 14.58 -13.65 4.30
N THR A 204 14.24 -14.88 3.94
CA THR A 204 15.05 -15.70 3.02
C THR A 204 14.59 -15.42 1.60
N ARG A 205 15.51 -15.01 0.72
CA ARG A 205 15.23 -14.75 -0.70
C ARG A 205 16.00 -15.72 -1.56
N TYR A 206 15.44 -16.12 -2.70
CA TYR A 206 16.07 -17.07 -3.60
C TYR A 206 15.89 -16.69 -5.08
N SER A 207 16.78 -17.16 -5.95
CA SER A 207 16.66 -16.95 -7.40
C SER A 207 15.47 -17.75 -7.94
N SER A 208 14.59 -17.15 -8.74
CA SER A 208 13.50 -17.91 -9.37
C SER A 208 14.03 -18.92 -10.40
N VAL A 209 15.07 -18.53 -11.14
CA VAL A 209 15.69 -19.34 -12.18
C VAL A 209 16.81 -20.23 -11.60
N PRO A 210 16.84 -21.54 -11.93
CA PRO A 210 17.93 -22.43 -11.54
C PRO A 210 19.30 -21.92 -12.02
N GLY A 211 20.28 -21.93 -11.12
CA GLY A 211 21.67 -21.58 -11.44
C GLY A 211 21.99 -20.08 -11.49
N GLU A 212 20.99 -19.20 -11.44
CA GLU A 212 21.23 -17.76 -11.38
C GLU A 212 21.65 -17.29 -9.97
N MET A 213 22.54 -16.30 -9.93
CA MET A 213 23.06 -15.71 -8.68
C MET A 213 22.25 -14.51 -8.20
N ILE A 214 21.31 -14.02 -9.01
CA ILE A 214 20.54 -12.82 -8.72
C ILE A 214 19.29 -13.22 -7.93
N VAL A 215 19.22 -12.76 -6.68
CA VAL A 215 18.13 -13.05 -5.73
C VAL A 215 17.24 -11.83 -5.46
N ASN A 216 17.39 -10.75 -6.23
CA ASN A 216 16.66 -9.52 -5.97
C ASN A 216 15.21 -9.62 -6.47
N SER A 217 14.27 -9.13 -5.66
CA SER A 217 12.83 -9.20 -5.97
C SER A 217 12.43 -8.37 -7.19
N SER A 218 13.16 -7.28 -7.47
CA SER A 218 12.96 -6.47 -8.68
C SER A 218 13.27 -7.21 -9.98
N GLN A 219 13.97 -8.34 -9.91
CA GLN A 219 14.30 -9.21 -11.05
C GLN A 219 13.69 -10.62 -10.87
N GLY A 220 12.59 -10.72 -10.10
CA GLY A 220 11.81 -11.95 -9.99
C GLY A 220 12.32 -12.96 -8.97
N GLY A 221 13.16 -12.56 -8.01
CA GLY A 221 13.54 -13.43 -6.88
C GLY A 221 12.34 -13.77 -5.96
N GLY A 222 12.22 -15.04 -5.57
CA GLY A 222 11.19 -15.52 -4.65
C GLY A 222 11.60 -15.37 -3.18
N PHE A 223 10.66 -15.64 -2.26
CA PHE A 223 10.90 -15.59 -0.81
C PHE A 223 10.43 -16.85 -0.10
N LYS A 224 11.12 -17.21 0.98
CA LYS A 224 10.73 -18.28 1.90
C LYS A 224 10.68 -17.79 3.33
N ASP A 225 9.86 -18.46 4.13
CA ASP A 225 9.88 -18.31 5.58
C ASP A 225 11.24 -18.73 6.15
N THR A 226 11.67 -18.06 7.22
CA THR A 226 12.92 -18.34 7.92
C THR A 226 12.61 -18.81 9.33
N TRP A 227 12.73 -20.11 9.56
CA TRP A 227 12.44 -20.68 10.87
C TRP A 227 13.64 -20.55 11.81
N VAL A 228 13.49 -19.75 12.86
CA VAL A 228 14.42 -19.70 13.98
C VAL A 228 13.94 -20.66 15.05
N LEU A 229 14.62 -21.79 15.19
CA LEU A 229 14.24 -22.81 16.17
C LEU A 229 14.47 -22.29 17.59
N ALA A 230 13.43 -22.39 18.42
CA ALA A 230 13.53 -22.07 19.84
C ALA A 230 14.39 -23.12 20.56
N SER A 231 15.20 -22.68 21.51
CA SER A 231 15.90 -23.58 22.42
C SER A 231 14.93 -24.29 23.37
N ASP A 232 15.32 -25.45 23.88
CA ASP A 232 14.53 -26.23 24.84
C ASP A 232 14.17 -25.41 26.10
N GLU A 233 15.07 -24.54 26.56
CA GLU A 233 14.83 -23.64 27.70
C GLU A 233 13.77 -22.57 27.39
N PHE A 234 13.76 -22.06 26.15
CA PHE A 234 12.76 -21.07 25.71
C PHE A 234 11.38 -21.72 25.51
N GLN A 235 11.34 -22.96 25.02
CA GLN A 235 10.11 -23.76 24.89
C GLN A 235 9.45 -23.97 26.26
N GLN A 236 10.23 -24.32 27.29
CA GLN A 236 9.73 -24.50 28.66
C GLN A 236 9.19 -23.19 29.28
N LYS A 237 9.88 -22.05 29.09
CA LYS A 237 9.39 -20.73 29.53
C LYS A 237 8.13 -20.27 28.77
N ALA A 238 8.02 -20.59 27.48
CA ALA A 238 6.87 -20.22 26.65
C ALA A 238 5.61 -21.05 26.98
N ALA A 239 5.78 -22.35 27.25
CA ALA A 239 4.69 -23.28 27.59
C ALA A 239 3.97 -22.93 28.91
N LEU A 240 4.62 -22.19 29.82
CA LEU A 240 4.09 -21.84 31.14
C LEU A 240 3.07 -20.68 31.15
N THR A 241 2.77 -20.03 30.02
CA THR A 241 2.02 -18.75 30.07
C THR A 241 0.71 -18.78 29.27
N ARG A 242 -0.36 -19.35 29.85
CA ARG A 242 -1.76 -19.11 29.42
C ARG A 242 -2.14 -17.61 29.48
N GLU A 243 -1.40 -16.83 30.25
CA GLU A 243 -1.56 -15.38 30.41
C GLU A 243 -1.09 -14.56 29.19
N ARG A 244 -0.18 -15.10 28.36
CA ARG A 244 0.32 -14.43 27.15
C ARG A 244 -0.72 -14.36 26.04
N VAL A 245 -1.57 -15.37 25.92
CA VAL A 245 -2.67 -15.38 24.94
C VAL A 245 -3.68 -14.28 25.27
N ARG A 246 -4.08 -14.16 26.55
CA ARG A 246 -4.96 -13.08 27.01
C ARG A 246 -4.32 -11.70 26.87
N THR A 247 -3.01 -11.59 27.12
CA THR A 247 -2.26 -10.34 27.00
C THR A 247 -2.08 -9.92 25.54
N GLU A 248 -1.83 -10.83 24.61
CA GLU A 248 -1.74 -10.53 23.17
C GLU A 248 -3.10 -10.24 22.53
N ILE A 249 -4.15 -10.99 22.91
CA ILE A 249 -5.53 -10.67 22.53
C ILE A 249 -5.95 -9.32 23.14
N GLY A 250 -5.54 -9.02 24.37
CA GLY A 250 -5.77 -7.74 25.04
C GLY A 250 -4.97 -6.57 24.45
N ARG A 251 -3.77 -6.81 23.93
CA ARG A 251 -2.94 -5.81 23.22
C ARG A 251 -3.60 -5.36 21.91
N LYS A 252 -4.33 -6.24 21.21
CA LYS A 252 -5.18 -5.86 20.08
C LYS A 252 -6.26 -4.83 20.46
N ASN A 253 -6.74 -4.85 21.70
CA ASN A 253 -7.75 -3.93 22.20
C ASN A 253 -7.17 -2.62 22.77
N TYR A 254 -5.85 -2.50 22.92
CA TYR A 254 -5.18 -1.35 23.56
C TYR A 254 -4.65 -0.28 22.60
N ARG A 255 -5.09 -0.28 21.33
CA ARG A 255 -4.83 0.83 20.39
C ARG A 255 -6.12 1.50 19.91
N SER A 256 -7.06 1.73 20.83
CA SER A 256 -8.16 2.69 20.62
C SER A 256 -7.74 4.10 21.03
N LEU A 257 -6.69 4.59 20.39
CA LEU A 257 -6.44 6.01 20.15
C LEU A 257 -5.99 6.13 18.69
N ALA A 258 -6.67 5.43 17.78
CA ALA A 258 -6.55 5.75 16.38
C ALA A 258 -7.24 7.10 16.23
N HIS A 259 -6.51 8.18 16.50
CA HIS A 259 -6.97 9.51 16.13
C HIS A 259 -7.35 9.43 14.65
N VAL A 260 -8.66 9.55 14.40
CA VAL A 260 -9.17 9.62 13.04
C VAL A 260 -8.65 10.93 12.50
N THR A 261 -8.02 10.89 11.34
CA THR A 261 -7.54 12.08 10.65
C THR A 261 -8.42 12.34 9.44
N ALA A 262 -8.34 13.53 8.84
CA ALA A 262 -9.13 13.86 7.66
C ALA A 262 -8.89 12.87 6.51
N SER A 263 -7.63 12.59 6.21
CA SER A 263 -7.25 11.65 5.16
C SER A 263 -7.78 10.24 5.43
N LYS A 264 -7.78 9.78 6.70
CA LYS A 264 -8.40 8.49 7.03
C LYS A 264 -9.91 8.50 6.82
N ALA A 265 -10.59 9.55 7.24
CA ALA A 265 -12.04 9.67 7.09
C ALA A 265 -12.43 9.65 5.60
N GLU A 266 -11.70 10.38 4.75
CA GLU A 266 -11.90 10.40 3.30
C GLU A 266 -11.63 9.03 2.67
N ASN A 267 -10.51 8.38 3.03
CA ASN A 267 -10.18 7.06 2.49
C ASN A 267 -11.23 6.01 2.90
N LEU A 268 -11.75 6.08 4.12
CA LEU A 268 -12.82 5.18 4.58
C LEU A 268 -14.11 5.43 3.79
N PHE A 269 -14.48 6.69 3.62
CA PHE A 269 -15.67 7.07 2.86
C PHE A 269 -15.60 6.55 1.43
N TRP A 270 -14.50 6.83 0.71
CA TRP A 270 -14.31 6.36 -0.66
C TRP A 270 -14.19 4.84 -0.74
N LEU A 271 -13.53 4.19 0.21
CA LEU A 271 -13.51 2.73 0.31
C LEU A 271 -14.92 2.14 0.39
N GLY A 272 -15.79 2.74 1.20
CA GLY A 272 -17.20 2.40 1.29
C GLY A 272 -17.93 2.54 -0.06
N ARG A 273 -17.74 3.68 -0.74
CA ARG A 273 -18.34 3.93 -2.06
C ARG A 273 -17.87 2.93 -3.10
N TYR A 274 -16.56 2.72 -3.26
CA TYR A 274 -16.03 1.83 -4.29
C TYR A 274 -16.43 0.38 -4.07
N THR A 275 -16.37 -0.12 -2.83
CA THR A 275 -16.80 -1.49 -2.53
C THR A 275 -18.29 -1.69 -2.80
N GLU A 276 -19.13 -0.68 -2.52
CA GLU A 276 -20.57 -0.76 -2.83
C GLU A 276 -20.83 -0.66 -4.33
N ARG A 277 -20.10 0.20 -5.03
CA ARG A 277 -20.18 0.37 -6.48
C ARG A 277 -19.92 -0.95 -7.17
N VAL A 278 -18.84 -1.64 -6.80
CA VAL A 278 -18.51 -2.97 -7.33
C VAL A 278 -19.66 -3.96 -7.06
N PHE A 279 -20.08 -4.07 -5.81
CA PHE A 279 -21.12 -5.02 -5.41
C PHE A 279 -22.44 -4.81 -6.16
N THR A 280 -22.97 -3.58 -6.15
CA THR A 280 -24.28 -3.28 -6.73
C THR A 280 -24.24 -3.32 -8.25
N THR A 281 -23.16 -2.84 -8.87
CA THR A 281 -22.98 -2.92 -10.33
C THR A 281 -22.96 -4.36 -10.80
N LEU A 282 -22.16 -5.24 -10.18
CA LEU A 282 -22.11 -6.67 -10.55
C LEU A 282 -23.43 -7.39 -10.25
N SER A 283 -24.07 -7.09 -9.11
CA SER A 283 -25.37 -7.67 -8.76
C SER A 283 -26.47 -7.30 -9.76
N ALA A 284 -26.47 -6.05 -10.25
CA ALA A 284 -27.39 -5.57 -11.26
C ALA A 284 -27.02 -6.04 -12.67
N PHE A 285 -25.73 -6.26 -12.95
CA PHE A 285 -25.23 -6.67 -14.26
C PHE A 285 -25.80 -8.01 -14.73
N PHE A 286 -25.73 -9.06 -13.88
CA PHE A 286 -26.09 -10.42 -14.29
C PHE A 286 -27.52 -10.56 -14.86
N PRO A 287 -28.58 -10.02 -14.22
CA PRO A 287 -29.93 -10.11 -14.79
C PRO A 287 -30.08 -9.48 -16.19
N PHE A 288 -29.35 -8.40 -16.48
CA PHE A 288 -29.37 -7.78 -17.80
C PHE A 288 -28.54 -8.57 -18.80
N TYR A 289 -27.37 -9.07 -18.38
CA TYR A 289 -26.52 -9.91 -19.21
C TYR A 289 -27.23 -11.21 -19.61
N ASP A 290 -27.86 -11.91 -18.66
CA ASP A 290 -28.66 -13.12 -18.93
C ASP A 290 -29.77 -12.83 -19.93
N ARG A 291 -30.46 -11.68 -19.78
CA ARG A 291 -31.51 -11.28 -20.73
C ARG A 291 -30.95 -11.01 -22.12
N VAL A 292 -29.75 -10.45 -22.27
CA VAL A 292 -29.11 -10.29 -23.59
C VAL A 292 -28.86 -11.65 -24.24
N MET A 293 -28.36 -12.62 -23.47
CA MET A 293 -28.13 -13.99 -23.94
C MET A 293 -29.42 -14.66 -24.43
N ASP A 294 -30.55 -14.36 -23.78
CA ASP A 294 -31.87 -14.91 -24.15
C ASP A 294 -32.58 -14.13 -25.27
N THR A 295 -32.20 -12.87 -25.54
CA THR A 295 -32.95 -11.98 -26.43
C THR A 295 -32.06 -11.23 -27.44
N ALA A 296 -31.71 -9.98 -27.14
CA ALA A 296 -30.93 -9.10 -28.01
C ALA A 296 -30.16 -8.08 -27.17
N ILE A 297 -29.12 -7.49 -27.77
CA ILE A 297 -28.23 -6.49 -27.15
C ILE A 297 -29.02 -5.27 -26.61
N ASP A 298 -30.13 -4.90 -27.25
CA ASP A 298 -30.99 -3.78 -26.81
C ASP A 298 -31.54 -3.97 -25.39
N ALA A 299 -31.63 -5.21 -24.90
CA ALA A 299 -32.02 -5.50 -23.53
C ALA A 299 -31.07 -4.92 -22.48
N PHE A 300 -29.82 -4.62 -22.86
CA PHE A 300 -28.80 -4.03 -21.98
C PHE A 300 -28.88 -2.50 -21.88
N ARG A 301 -29.48 -1.82 -22.88
CA ARG A 301 -29.56 -0.34 -22.91
C ARG A 301 -30.09 0.30 -21.61
N PRO A 302 -31.12 -0.26 -20.93
CA PRO A 302 -31.57 0.31 -19.66
C PRO A 302 -30.50 0.29 -18.57
N PHE A 303 -29.66 -0.75 -18.51
CA PHE A 303 -28.54 -0.83 -17.57
C PHE A 303 -27.47 0.21 -17.91
N ALA A 304 -27.06 0.29 -19.18
CA ALA A 304 -26.08 1.27 -19.62
C ALA A 304 -26.54 2.71 -19.34
N ARG A 305 -27.80 3.03 -19.65
CA ARG A 305 -28.38 4.35 -19.36
C ARG A 305 -28.39 4.68 -17.86
N ALA A 306 -28.71 3.71 -17.00
CA ALA A 306 -28.74 3.93 -15.55
C ALA A 306 -27.35 4.34 -15.00
N LEU A 307 -26.28 3.84 -15.61
CA LEU A 307 -24.90 4.10 -15.22
C LEU A 307 -24.23 5.20 -16.06
N ASP A 308 -24.97 5.92 -16.91
CA ASP A 308 -24.45 6.94 -17.83
C ASP A 308 -23.39 6.39 -18.82
N LEU A 309 -23.50 5.11 -19.21
CA LEU A 309 -22.60 4.43 -20.15
C LEU A 309 -23.07 4.60 -21.61
N PRO A 310 -22.16 4.49 -22.60
CA PRO A 310 -22.53 4.47 -24.01
C PRO A 310 -23.63 3.43 -24.32
N GLU A 311 -24.69 3.84 -25.02
CA GLU A 311 -25.79 2.95 -25.43
C GLU A 311 -25.56 2.35 -26.85
N ASP A 312 -24.59 2.88 -27.60
CA ASP A 312 -24.30 2.46 -28.97
C ASP A 312 -23.31 1.29 -28.97
N PHE A 313 -23.84 0.09 -28.83
CA PHE A 313 -23.07 -1.15 -28.84
C PHE A 313 -22.80 -1.62 -30.29
N GLU A 314 -21.75 -1.09 -30.94
CA GLU A 314 -21.27 -1.65 -32.20
C GLU A 314 -20.67 -3.06 -32.01
N ASP A 315 -19.94 -3.24 -30.90
CA ASP A 315 -19.38 -4.50 -30.44
C ASP A 315 -19.70 -4.64 -28.94
N PHE A 316 -20.70 -5.47 -28.63
CA PHE A 316 -21.16 -5.67 -27.27
C PHE A 316 -20.12 -6.38 -26.41
N ASP A 317 -19.41 -7.37 -26.96
CA ASP A 317 -18.37 -8.09 -26.23
C ASP A 317 -17.21 -7.15 -25.88
N ALA A 318 -16.75 -6.35 -26.84
CA ALA A 318 -15.73 -5.33 -26.58
C ALA A 318 -16.17 -4.29 -25.55
N PHE A 319 -17.44 -3.89 -25.57
CA PHE A 319 -18.01 -3.01 -24.54
C PHE A 319 -17.98 -3.67 -23.15
N ILE A 320 -18.41 -4.93 -23.03
CA ILE A 320 -18.37 -5.68 -21.77
C ILE A 320 -16.93 -5.83 -21.26
N GLN A 321 -15.99 -6.16 -22.15
CA GLN A 321 -14.57 -6.22 -21.81
C GLN A 321 -14.05 -4.91 -21.24
N ASN A 322 -14.37 -3.80 -21.91
CA ASN A 322 -13.99 -2.46 -21.48
C ASN A 322 -14.65 -2.06 -20.15
N PHE A 323 -15.93 -2.40 -19.95
CA PHE A 323 -16.68 -2.05 -18.76
C PHE A 323 -16.30 -2.90 -17.54
N LEU A 324 -15.99 -4.18 -17.70
CA LEU A 324 -15.64 -5.04 -16.57
C LEU A 324 -14.14 -4.98 -16.24
N TYR A 325 -13.28 -5.04 -17.27
CA TYR A 325 -11.89 -5.46 -17.09
C TYR A 325 -10.83 -4.42 -17.48
N ASP A 326 -11.19 -3.32 -18.14
CA ASP A 326 -10.22 -2.29 -18.50
C ASP A 326 -9.81 -1.45 -17.28
N LYS A 327 -8.54 -1.54 -16.90
CA LYS A 327 -7.93 -0.77 -15.79
C LYS A 327 -7.73 0.73 -16.08
N THR A 328 -7.89 1.15 -17.34
CA THR A 328 -7.72 2.54 -17.79
C THR A 328 -9.05 3.27 -17.92
N ASN A 329 -10.13 2.51 -18.15
CA ASN A 329 -11.49 3.01 -18.10
C ASN A 329 -11.88 3.29 -16.64
N ARG A 330 -12.10 4.56 -16.28
CA ARG A 330 -12.43 4.96 -14.90
C ARG A 330 -13.78 4.42 -14.43
N ASP A 331 -14.70 4.18 -15.36
CA ASP A 331 -16.04 3.67 -15.07
C ASP A 331 -16.11 2.14 -14.96
N SER A 332 -14.97 1.45 -15.15
CA SER A 332 -14.94 0.00 -15.12
C SER A 332 -15.01 -0.57 -13.70
N VAL A 333 -15.52 -1.80 -13.60
CA VAL A 333 -15.54 -2.55 -12.33
C VAL A 333 -14.11 -2.76 -11.80
N ARG A 334 -13.16 -3.11 -12.67
CA ARG A 334 -11.76 -3.27 -12.30
C ARG A 334 -11.16 -1.98 -11.74
N SER A 335 -11.43 -0.83 -12.34
CA SER A 335 -10.94 0.46 -11.84
C SER A 335 -11.52 0.80 -10.47
N ALA A 336 -12.79 0.48 -10.22
CA ALA A 336 -13.40 0.62 -8.90
C ALA A 336 -12.75 -0.30 -7.85
N ILE A 337 -12.44 -1.56 -8.19
CA ILE A 337 -11.74 -2.50 -7.29
C ILE A 337 -10.31 -2.01 -7.00
N ILE A 338 -9.58 -1.53 -8.02
CA ILE A 338 -8.25 -0.94 -7.85
C ILE A 338 -8.31 0.27 -6.91
N SER A 339 -9.33 1.13 -7.07
CA SER A 339 -9.52 2.30 -6.22
C SER A 339 -9.85 1.90 -4.77
N ALA A 340 -10.72 0.89 -4.57
CA ALA A 340 -10.97 0.30 -3.26
C ALA A 340 -9.69 -0.26 -2.64
N PHE A 341 -8.87 -0.97 -3.41
CA PHE A 341 -7.60 -1.53 -2.94
C PHE A 341 -6.64 -0.43 -2.46
N TYR A 342 -6.45 0.64 -3.22
CA TYR A 342 -5.55 1.73 -2.81
C TYR A 342 -6.02 2.42 -1.52
N ASN A 343 -7.31 2.71 -1.38
CA ASN A 343 -7.87 3.25 -0.15
C ASN A 343 -7.70 2.27 1.03
N ALA A 344 -7.87 0.96 0.79
CA ALA A 344 -7.70 -0.06 1.81
C ALA A 344 -6.23 -0.22 2.27
N VAL A 345 -5.26 -0.24 1.34
CA VAL A 345 -3.82 -0.37 1.65
C VAL A 345 -3.37 0.66 2.68
N ILE A 346 -3.83 1.90 2.50
CA ILE A 346 -3.56 3.01 3.39
C ILE A 346 -4.12 2.76 4.80
N LEU A 347 -5.33 2.20 4.87
CA LEU A 347 -6.08 1.93 6.10
C LEU A 347 -5.73 0.56 6.72
N ARG A 348 -4.72 -0.15 6.19
CA ARG A 348 -4.27 -1.45 6.72
C ARG A 348 -3.91 -1.42 8.21
N PRO A 349 -3.28 -0.37 8.78
CA PRO A 349 -2.99 -0.35 10.22
C PRO A 349 -4.25 -0.43 11.09
N GLU A 350 -5.37 0.10 10.61
CA GLU A 350 -6.63 0.16 11.33
C GLU A 350 -7.56 -1.02 11.00
N LEU A 351 -7.71 -1.37 9.71
CA LEU A 351 -8.55 -2.48 9.26
C LEU A 351 -7.88 -3.85 9.47
N GLY A 352 -6.55 -3.87 9.49
CA GLY A 352 -5.75 -5.10 9.59
C GLY A 352 -5.72 -5.91 8.29
N SER A 353 -4.69 -6.76 8.16
CA SER A 353 -4.48 -7.58 6.96
C SER A 353 -5.64 -8.52 6.63
N ARG A 354 -6.38 -9.00 7.65
CA ARG A 354 -7.48 -9.94 7.43
C ARG A 354 -8.65 -9.31 6.67
N LEU A 355 -8.99 -8.06 6.97
CA LEU A 355 -10.08 -7.37 6.26
C LEU A 355 -9.63 -6.96 4.86
N LEU A 356 -8.38 -6.51 4.72
CA LEU A 356 -7.79 -6.20 3.42
C LEU A 356 -7.77 -7.38 2.47
N GLN A 357 -7.57 -8.59 2.99
CA GLN A 357 -7.49 -9.80 2.18
C GLN A 357 -8.71 -9.98 1.28
N TYR A 358 -9.91 -9.63 1.71
CA TYR A 358 -11.11 -9.74 0.87
C TYR A 358 -11.06 -8.80 -0.34
N ILE A 359 -10.48 -7.61 -0.19
CA ILE A 359 -10.30 -6.68 -1.30
C ILE A 359 -9.17 -7.14 -2.22
N GLU A 360 -8.11 -7.72 -1.65
CA GLU A 360 -7.02 -8.35 -2.41
C GLU A 360 -7.51 -9.54 -3.24
N LEU A 361 -8.37 -10.39 -2.67
CA LEU A 361 -8.99 -11.52 -3.36
C LEU A 361 -9.86 -11.04 -4.52
N ALA A 362 -10.73 -10.05 -4.29
CA ALA A 362 -11.52 -9.44 -5.35
C ALA A 362 -10.66 -8.82 -6.47
N LEU A 363 -9.52 -8.20 -6.12
CA LEU A 363 -8.57 -7.65 -7.09
C LEU A 363 -7.86 -8.74 -7.89
N SER A 364 -7.51 -9.88 -7.26
CA SER A 364 -6.96 -11.03 -7.97
C SER A 364 -8.01 -11.62 -8.91
N ALA A 365 -9.23 -11.88 -8.41
CA ALA A 365 -10.32 -12.46 -9.18
C ALA A 365 -10.63 -11.63 -10.44
N ILE A 366 -10.74 -10.30 -10.34
CA ILE A 366 -11.01 -9.46 -11.52
C ILE A 366 -9.81 -9.41 -12.48
N ALA A 367 -8.58 -9.55 -11.99
CA ALA A 367 -7.39 -9.59 -12.84
C ALA A 367 -7.27 -10.93 -13.57
N ASP A 368 -7.60 -12.04 -12.89
CA ASP A 368 -7.60 -13.39 -13.44
C ASP A 368 -8.75 -13.56 -14.46
N ALA A 369 -9.94 -13.05 -14.16
CA ALA A 369 -11.07 -13.02 -15.10
C ALA A 369 -10.73 -12.23 -16.36
N ALA A 370 -10.02 -11.11 -16.24
CA ALA A 370 -9.58 -10.32 -17.39
C ALA A 370 -8.64 -11.08 -18.35
N HIS A 371 -7.97 -12.13 -17.89
CA HIS A 371 -7.10 -12.97 -18.72
C HIS A 371 -7.87 -14.04 -19.51
N HIS A 372 -9.04 -14.45 -19.04
CA HIS A 372 -9.82 -15.57 -19.60
C HIS A 372 -11.20 -15.16 -20.13
N ALA A 373 -11.43 -13.85 -20.25
CA ALA A 373 -12.70 -13.13 -20.42
C ALA A 373 -13.66 -13.53 -21.57
N ASN A 374 -13.39 -14.63 -22.28
CA ASN A 374 -14.25 -15.24 -23.29
C ASN A 374 -14.70 -16.66 -22.91
N ALA A 375 -14.57 -17.06 -21.64
CA ALA A 375 -14.88 -18.40 -21.16
C ALA A 375 -16.12 -18.38 -20.25
N ALA A 376 -16.92 -19.45 -20.25
CA ALA A 376 -18.08 -19.56 -19.35
C ALA A 376 -17.70 -19.50 -17.84
N GLU A 377 -16.41 -19.60 -17.52
CA GLU A 377 -15.84 -19.50 -16.18
C GLU A 377 -15.90 -18.06 -15.62
N ASP A 378 -15.92 -17.04 -16.47
CA ASP A 378 -15.86 -15.61 -16.08
C ASP A 378 -17.03 -15.18 -15.17
N VAL A 379 -18.21 -15.80 -15.34
CA VAL A 379 -19.41 -15.49 -14.55
C VAL A 379 -19.25 -15.91 -13.09
N TYR A 380 -18.46 -16.96 -12.81
CA TYR A 380 -18.21 -17.41 -11.44
C TYR A 380 -17.23 -16.48 -10.72
N ASP A 381 -16.16 -16.04 -11.40
CA ASP A 381 -15.18 -15.11 -10.83
C ASP A 381 -15.83 -13.78 -10.41
N LEU A 382 -16.78 -13.29 -11.21
CA LEU A 382 -17.55 -12.08 -10.90
C LEU A 382 -18.49 -12.25 -9.68
N ARG A 383 -18.97 -13.47 -9.39
CA ARG A 383 -19.77 -13.74 -8.18
C ARG A 383 -18.89 -13.77 -6.93
N ASP A 384 -17.71 -14.37 -7.03
CA ASP A 384 -16.75 -14.42 -5.92
C ASP A 384 -16.36 -13.01 -5.47
N ILE A 385 -16.19 -12.06 -6.41
CA ILE A 385 -15.97 -10.64 -6.11
C ILE A 385 -17.11 -10.06 -5.26
N THR A 386 -18.37 -10.37 -5.57
CA THR A 386 -19.51 -9.86 -4.79
C THR A 386 -19.56 -10.47 -3.38
N ASP A 387 -19.20 -11.75 -3.24
CA ASP A 387 -19.11 -12.43 -1.95
C ASP A 387 -17.97 -11.86 -1.10
N ASP A 388 -16.83 -11.52 -1.72
CA ASP A 388 -15.72 -10.85 -1.06
C ASP A 388 -16.12 -9.46 -0.53
N MET A 389 -16.92 -8.68 -1.27
CA MET A 389 -17.44 -7.40 -0.77
C MET A 389 -18.36 -7.59 0.45
N LEU A 390 -19.22 -8.61 0.43
CA LEU A 390 -20.06 -8.95 1.58
C LEU A 390 -19.24 -9.39 2.79
N ALA A 391 -18.23 -10.24 2.57
CA ALA A 391 -17.32 -10.72 3.59
C ALA A 391 -16.50 -9.58 4.19
N PHE A 392 -16.05 -8.63 3.36
CA PHE A 392 -15.37 -7.42 3.80
C PHE A 392 -16.25 -6.60 4.75
N TRP A 393 -17.47 -6.23 4.35
CA TRP A 393 -18.36 -5.42 5.19
C TRP A 393 -18.78 -6.15 6.46
N GLY A 394 -19.12 -7.44 6.37
CA GLY A 394 -19.43 -8.27 7.54
C GLY A 394 -18.24 -8.39 8.49
N GLY A 395 -17.03 -8.49 7.93
CA GLY A 395 -15.77 -8.45 8.66
C GLY A 395 -15.54 -7.13 9.37
N VAL A 396 -15.77 -5.99 8.70
CA VAL A 396 -15.67 -4.65 9.30
C VAL A 396 -16.66 -4.49 10.46
N GLU A 397 -17.93 -4.83 10.27
CA GLU A 397 -18.94 -4.78 11.34
C GLU A 397 -18.53 -5.61 12.56
N ASN A 398 -18.07 -6.85 12.34
CA ASN A 398 -17.66 -7.78 13.39
C ASN A 398 -16.24 -7.52 13.96
N SER A 399 -15.53 -6.50 13.46
CA SER A 399 -14.17 -6.16 13.91
C SER A 399 -14.16 -5.25 15.14
N SER A 400 -12.99 -5.09 15.74
CA SER A 400 -12.72 -4.11 16.79
C SER A 400 -12.34 -2.72 16.26
N VAL A 401 -12.56 -2.45 14.97
CA VAL A 401 -12.34 -1.11 14.40
C VAL A 401 -13.19 -0.09 15.16
N GLU A 402 -12.66 1.12 15.35
CA GLU A 402 -13.35 2.17 16.10
C GLU A 402 -14.72 2.50 15.48
N PRO A 403 -15.78 2.72 16.28
CA PRO A 403 -17.12 3.03 15.77
C PRO A 403 -17.15 4.22 14.80
N THR A 404 -16.39 5.28 15.08
CA THR A 404 -16.26 6.47 14.22
C THR A 404 -15.73 6.10 12.84
N MET A 405 -14.68 5.28 12.78
CA MET A 405 -14.11 4.79 11.53
C MET A 405 -15.06 3.90 10.74
N LYS A 406 -15.78 3.00 11.42
CA LYS A 406 -16.84 2.19 10.79
C LYS A 406 -17.90 3.10 10.17
N SER A 407 -18.28 4.17 10.87
CA SER A 407 -19.29 5.11 10.42
C SER A 407 -18.89 5.77 9.10
N PHE A 408 -17.66 6.28 8.96
CA PHE A 408 -17.19 6.86 7.68
C PHE A 408 -17.26 5.86 6.52
N LEU A 409 -16.84 4.61 6.74
CA LEU A 409 -16.92 3.57 5.71
C LEU A 409 -18.37 3.29 5.31
N PHE A 410 -19.26 3.12 6.29
CA PHE A 410 -20.65 2.79 6.02
C PHE A 410 -21.45 3.99 5.48
N LEU A 411 -21.07 5.22 5.79
CA LEU A 411 -21.64 6.41 5.13
C LEU A 411 -21.44 6.34 3.61
N GLY A 412 -20.19 6.16 3.17
CA GLY A 412 -19.88 6.04 1.73
C GLY A 412 -20.62 4.87 1.09
N LYS A 413 -20.59 3.70 1.75
CA LYS A 413 -21.30 2.51 1.29
C LYS A 413 -22.79 2.74 1.10
N TYR A 414 -23.49 3.31 2.08
CA TYR A 414 -24.94 3.47 1.98
C TYR A 414 -25.33 4.63 1.07
N LEU A 415 -24.54 5.70 0.99
CA LEU A 415 -24.77 6.79 0.04
C LEU A 415 -24.66 6.30 -1.41
N GLU A 416 -23.62 5.51 -1.72
CA GLU A 416 -23.46 4.89 -3.04
C GLU A 416 -24.62 3.95 -3.36
N ARG A 417 -25.07 3.15 -2.38
CA ARG A 417 -26.20 2.25 -2.57
C ARG A 417 -27.48 3.01 -2.94
N ILE A 418 -27.75 4.14 -2.28
CA ILE A 418 -28.93 4.97 -2.57
C ILE A 418 -28.81 5.58 -3.97
N ASP A 419 -27.64 6.08 -4.36
CA ASP A 419 -27.40 6.58 -5.72
C ASP A 419 -27.69 5.50 -6.77
N LEU A 420 -27.06 4.33 -6.65
CA LEU A 420 -27.22 3.25 -7.62
C LEU A 420 -28.65 2.69 -7.64
N TYR A 421 -29.29 2.52 -6.49
CA TYR A 421 -30.65 2.00 -6.45
C TYR A 421 -31.65 2.95 -7.10
N THR A 422 -31.46 4.26 -6.95
CA THR A 422 -32.33 5.25 -7.60
C THR A 422 -32.07 5.36 -9.10
N ARG A 423 -30.81 5.15 -9.55
CA ARG A 423 -30.46 5.02 -10.98
C ARG A 423 -31.13 3.82 -11.65
N PHE A 424 -31.17 2.68 -10.95
CA PHE A 424 -31.83 1.46 -11.44
C PHE A 424 -33.36 1.45 -11.25
N GLY A 425 -33.95 2.52 -10.70
CA GLY A 425 -35.40 2.63 -10.56
C GLY A 425 -36.01 1.70 -9.52
N PHE A 426 -35.27 1.30 -8.48
CA PHE A 426 -35.78 0.45 -7.41
C PHE A 426 -36.91 1.13 -6.62
N SER A 427 -37.85 0.35 -6.10
CA SER A 427 -38.99 0.89 -5.35
C SER A 427 -38.57 1.57 -4.04
N ASP A 428 -39.42 2.47 -3.55
CA ASP A 428 -39.26 3.13 -2.26
C ASP A 428 -39.10 2.16 -1.08
N GLU A 429 -39.69 0.96 -1.19
CA GLU A 429 -39.57 -0.10 -0.17
C GLU A 429 -38.14 -0.63 -0.08
N VAL A 430 -37.46 -0.80 -1.22
CA VAL A 430 -36.06 -1.27 -1.29
C VAL A 430 -35.09 -0.20 -0.81
N LEU A 431 -35.43 1.08 -0.98
CA LEU A 431 -34.62 2.21 -0.49
C LEU A 431 -34.73 2.47 1.02
N ARG A 432 -35.80 1.99 1.67
CA ARG A 432 -36.01 2.25 3.10
C ARG A 432 -34.92 1.67 4.02
N PRO A 433 -34.45 0.42 3.86
CA PRO A 433 -33.34 -0.10 4.66
C PRO A 433 -32.02 0.68 4.52
N PRO A 434 -31.49 0.98 3.31
CA PRO A 434 -30.25 1.75 3.20
C PRO A 434 -30.38 3.17 3.74
N MET A 435 -31.53 3.85 3.56
CA MET A 435 -31.79 5.16 4.18
C MET A 435 -31.68 5.09 5.71
N ARG A 436 -32.37 4.13 6.34
CA ARG A 436 -32.29 3.94 7.81
C ARG A 436 -30.88 3.66 8.31
N LYS A 437 -30.12 2.87 7.55
CA LYS A 437 -28.72 2.57 7.87
C LYS A 437 -27.86 3.83 7.75
N LEU A 438 -27.99 4.59 6.67
CA LEU A 438 -27.31 5.87 6.50
C LEU A 438 -27.59 6.81 7.69
N THR A 439 -28.85 7.00 8.06
CA THR A 439 -29.24 7.80 9.25
C THR A 439 -28.59 7.31 10.53
N THR A 440 -28.41 5.99 10.70
CA THR A 440 -27.78 5.42 11.89
C THR A 440 -26.31 5.80 11.99
N TYR A 441 -25.57 5.72 10.87
CA TYR A 441 -24.14 6.09 10.85
C TYR A 441 -23.89 7.60 10.83
N VAL A 442 -24.83 8.39 10.30
CA VAL A 442 -24.79 9.86 10.44
C VAL A 442 -24.88 10.23 11.92
N ARG A 443 -25.87 9.67 12.64
CA ARG A 443 -26.08 9.97 14.06
C ARG A 443 -24.94 9.53 14.97
N SER A 444 -24.21 8.48 14.62
CA SER A 444 -23.02 8.08 15.38
C SER A 444 -21.84 9.04 15.20
N LEU A 445 -21.95 10.00 14.30
CA LEU A 445 -20.98 11.07 14.06
C LEU A 445 -21.50 12.43 14.52
N ASP A 446 -22.64 12.53 15.21
CA ASP A 446 -23.15 13.79 15.75
C ASP A 446 -22.06 14.53 16.54
N ASP A 447 -22.02 15.86 16.40
CA ASP A 447 -21.01 16.76 16.99
C ASP A 447 -19.56 16.56 16.48
N LEU A 448 -19.31 15.63 15.57
CA LEU A 448 -18.02 15.52 14.88
C LEU A 448 -18.03 16.29 13.56
N PRO A 449 -16.86 16.76 13.10
CA PRO A 449 -16.71 17.22 11.73
C PRO A 449 -17.11 16.17 10.69
N LEU A 450 -17.36 16.59 9.44
CA LEU A 450 -17.74 15.70 8.35
C LEU A 450 -16.93 15.94 7.07
N PRO A 451 -16.59 14.86 6.30
CA PRO A 451 -15.65 15.01 5.20
C PRO A 451 -16.27 15.85 4.10
N GLN A 452 -15.49 16.74 3.50
CA GLN A 452 -15.95 17.57 2.38
C GLN A 452 -16.56 16.70 1.28
N CYS A 453 -15.87 15.60 0.93
CA CYS A 453 -16.37 14.64 -0.05
C CYS A 453 -17.73 14.02 0.31
N PHE A 454 -18.05 13.86 1.59
CA PHE A 454 -19.36 13.35 2.02
C PHE A 454 -20.45 14.41 1.88
N ALA A 455 -20.16 15.65 2.27
CA ALA A 455 -21.09 16.77 2.10
C ALA A 455 -21.41 16.99 0.62
N ASP A 456 -20.38 17.09 -0.23
CA ASP A 456 -20.52 17.30 -1.68
C ASP A 456 -21.30 16.17 -2.34
N SER A 457 -20.98 14.93 -2.02
CA SER A 457 -21.68 13.75 -2.53
C SER A 457 -23.15 13.72 -2.12
N SER A 458 -23.46 14.16 -0.89
CA SER A 458 -24.82 14.17 -0.36
C SER A 458 -25.66 15.26 -1.03
N HIS A 459 -25.11 16.48 -1.15
CA HIS A 459 -25.74 17.60 -1.85
C HIS A 459 -25.98 17.27 -3.33
N TRP A 460 -24.99 16.69 -3.99
CA TRP A 460 -25.13 16.23 -5.37
C TRP A 460 -26.27 15.21 -5.50
N LEU A 461 -26.33 14.21 -4.61
CA LEU A 461 -27.37 13.19 -4.64
C LEU A 461 -28.76 13.79 -4.41
N ILE A 462 -28.91 14.68 -3.42
CA ILE A 462 -30.16 15.41 -3.16
C ILE A 462 -30.64 16.13 -4.43
N GLY A 463 -29.73 16.78 -5.17
CA GLY A 463 -30.07 17.44 -6.44
C GLY A 463 -30.52 16.48 -7.55
N LYS A 464 -30.10 15.21 -7.53
CA LYS A 464 -30.45 14.21 -8.56
C LYS A 464 -31.72 13.43 -8.25
N LEU A 465 -32.05 13.21 -6.98
CA LEU A 465 -33.18 12.38 -6.56
C LEU A 465 -34.54 12.83 -7.13
N PRO A 466 -34.90 14.14 -7.17
CA PRO A 466 -36.17 14.59 -7.77
C PRO A 466 -36.29 14.25 -9.25
N CYS A 467 -35.22 14.44 -10.03
CA CYS A 467 -35.20 14.10 -11.46
C CYS A 467 -35.39 12.59 -11.73
N ARG A 468 -35.17 11.75 -10.70
CA ARG A 468 -35.34 10.30 -10.74
C ARG A 468 -36.68 9.84 -10.14
N GLY A 469 -37.54 10.76 -9.69
CA GLY A 469 -38.84 10.46 -9.08
C GLY A 469 -38.78 10.07 -7.60
N TYR A 470 -37.76 10.55 -6.86
CA TYR A 470 -37.55 10.27 -5.44
C TYR A 470 -37.55 11.55 -4.58
N GLU A 471 -38.50 12.45 -4.81
CA GLU A 471 -38.61 13.75 -4.13
C GLU A 471 -38.65 13.59 -2.61
N LYS A 472 -39.47 12.66 -2.11
CA LYS A 472 -39.57 12.40 -0.67
C LYS A 472 -38.25 11.95 -0.04
N ARG A 473 -37.41 11.22 -0.77
CA ARG A 473 -36.09 10.79 -0.29
C ARG A 473 -35.07 11.91 -0.37
N ALA A 474 -35.21 12.80 -1.34
CA ALA A 474 -34.43 14.03 -1.40
C ALA A 474 -34.69 14.90 -0.16
N GLU A 475 -35.97 15.07 0.22
CA GLU A 475 -36.36 15.80 1.43
C GLU A 475 -35.81 15.14 2.71
N GLU A 476 -35.97 13.82 2.86
CA GLU A 476 -35.43 13.08 4.03
C GLU A 476 -33.91 13.17 4.14
N LEU A 477 -33.19 13.09 3.01
CA LEU A 477 -31.73 13.23 2.99
C LEU A 477 -31.32 14.69 3.29
N ALA A 478 -32.03 15.67 2.76
CA ALA A 478 -31.79 17.09 3.03
C ALA A 478 -31.99 17.45 4.50
N GLU A 479 -33.05 16.92 5.14
CA GLU A 479 -33.27 17.07 6.58
C GLU A 479 -32.13 16.44 7.39
N LEU A 480 -31.69 15.24 6.98
CA LEU A 480 -30.63 14.50 7.68
C LEU A 480 -29.29 15.24 7.67
N ILE A 481 -28.98 15.98 6.61
CA ILE A 481 -27.69 16.66 6.44
C ILE A 481 -27.75 18.18 6.69
N SER A 482 -28.87 18.68 7.20
CA SER A 482 -29.15 20.12 7.28
C SER A 482 -28.16 20.93 8.14
N ASP A 483 -27.47 20.29 9.09
CA ASP A 483 -26.45 20.90 9.96
C ASP A 483 -25.02 20.60 9.50
N PHE A 484 -24.83 19.90 8.38
CA PHE A 484 -23.51 19.42 7.97
C PHE A 484 -22.60 20.56 7.54
N ASP A 485 -23.12 21.55 6.82
CA ASP A 485 -22.32 22.67 6.29
C ASP A 485 -21.56 23.42 7.39
N ASP A 486 -22.15 23.53 8.59
CA ASP A 486 -21.52 24.15 9.76
C ASP A 486 -20.43 23.26 10.40
N ARG A 487 -20.37 21.98 10.00
CA ARG A 487 -19.50 20.92 10.53
C ARG A 487 -18.48 20.43 9.51
N VAL A 488 -18.56 20.87 8.25
CA VAL A 488 -17.59 20.45 7.22
C VAL A 488 -16.24 21.07 7.53
N VAL A 489 -15.22 20.21 7.65
CA VAL A 489 -13.83 20.68 7.68
C VAL A 489 -13.31 20.64 6.26
N ALA A 490 -13.17 21.81 5.65
CA ALA A 490 -12.49 21.95 4.37
C ALA A 490 -11.05 21.47 4.53
N PHE A 491 -10.68 20.46 3.75
CA PHE A 491 -9.27 20.20 3.47
C PHE A 491 -8.78 21.36 2.62
N ASP A 492 -7.75 22.07 3.08
CA ASP A 492 -7.22 23.24 2.38
C ASP A 492 -6.65 22.80 1.02
N PRO A 493 -7.30 23.13 -0.11
CA PRO A 493 -6.80 22.76 -1.44
C PRO A 493 -5.51 23.53 -1.79
N ASP A 494 -5.27 24.66 -1.11
CA ASP A 494 -4.12 25.55 -1.30
C ASP A 494 -2.94 25.21 -0.36
N ALA A 495 -3.12 24.27 0.59
CA ALA A 495 -2.03 23.64 1.31
C ALA A 495 -1.32 22.68 0.36
N GLY A 496 -0.46 23.23 -0.50
CA GLY A 496 0.17 22.56 -1.64
C GLY A 496 0.78 21.19 -1.34
N PHE A 497 -0.04 20.14 -1.41
CA PHE A 497 0.34 18.74 -1.27
C PHE A 497 -0.57 17.90 -2.16
N LEU A 498 -0.25 17.91 -3.45
CA LEU A 498 -0.82 17.01 -4.47
C LEU A 498 -0.27 15.60 -4.26
N LEU A 499 -0.86 14.83 -3.35
CA LEU A 499 -0.81 13.37 -3.41
C LEU A 499 -2.16 12.74 -3.11
N ASN A 500 -3.01 12.85 -4.12
CA ASN A 500 -4.02 11.86 -4.48
C ASN A 500 -5.06 11.54 -3.38
N SER A 501 -5.99 12.47 -3.14
CA SER A 501 -7.34 12.13 -3.58
C SER A 501 -7.28 12.09 -5.11
N MET A 502 -7.11 10.91 -5.71
CA MET A 502 -7.40 10.80 -7.14
C MET A 502 -8.86 11.18 -7.27
N ASP A 503 -9.10 12.39 -7.76
CA ASP A 503 -10.41 12.81 -8.22
C ASP A 503 -10.76 11.93 -9.43
N MET A 504 -11.43 10.83 -9.12
CA MET A 504 -11.90 9.84 -10.09
C MET A 504 -13.27 10.20 -10.66
N ASP A 505 -13.79 11.39 -10.38
CA ASP A 505 -15.09 11.83 -10.86
C ASP A 505 -14.98 13.24 -11.48
N ALA A 506 -14.11 13.44 -12.48
CA ALA A 506 -14.02 14.74 -13.20
C ALA A 506 -15.36 15.23 -13.84
N ALA A 507 -16.43 14.43 -13.77
CA ALA A 507 -17.80 14.79 -14.14
C ALA A 507 -18.83 14.77 -12.98
N ARG A 508 -18.45 14.46 -11.74
CA ARG A 508 -19.29 14.53 -10.53
C ARG A 508 -18.49 15.24 -9.43
N PRO A 509 -18.99 16.36 -8.86
CA PRO A 509 -18.25 17.12 -7.85
C PRO A 509 -17.84 16.27 -6.64
#